data_AF-A0A9E7B6L6-F1
#
_entry.id   AF-A0A9E7B6L6-F1
#
_cell.length_a   1.000
_cell.length_b   1.000
_cell.length_c   1.000
_cell.angle_alpha   90.00
_cell.angle_beta   90.00
_cell.angle_gamma   90.00
#
_symmetry.space_group_name_H-M   'P 1'
#
loop_
_entity.id
_entity.type
_entity.pdbx_description
1 polymer ?
#
loop_
_entity_poly.entity_id
_entity_poly.type
_entity_poly.pdbx_seq_one_letter_code
_entity_poly.pdbx_strand_id
1 'polypeptide(L)'
;MPVPKFKIMKFFLFLLLFFNLNIKCNNESRVEPRESVIDVVEIIQHKVPLFIGNSENVLFEVKFSNNNSDPLVLQKIKLQFKEKSDLKPVSNVSAIVLSGENAMFGKTNQVGLETEITGTHSFKMGVNTIQFNLTAKDAANLLSTFSLKEIELLFENEKPLKISASGEFQYRPATVLRRQGQDNCDTYRIPGLVTTSNGTLIAVYDNRYNNSKDLQEDVDIGMSRSTDGGQTWEPMKVIMDMGEWGGRPQKLNGIGDPCILFDHKTNTLWVAALWMSGGSEKDMLWWASKPGMKPEETGQFMLVKSTDDGLTWSDPVNITSQIKNPGWQLLLQGPGRGITMKDGTLVFPAQFKADIGEKALDGGQFTAHSTIVYSKDQGKTWQIGTGAKPNTTEAQVVE
;
A
#
# COMPACT_ATOMS: atom_id res chain seq x y z
N MET A 1 -47.43 43.86 -5.74
CA MET A 1 -48.82 43.37 -5.93
C MET A 1 -49.65 44.54 -6.43
N PRO A 2 -50.55 44.44 -7.43
CA PRO A 2 -50.80 43.42 -8.45
C PRO A 2 -50.63 43.94 -9.92
N VAL A 3 -50.62 43.03 -10.89
CA VAL A 3 -50.64 43.22 -12.36
C VAL A 3 -52.07 42.94 -12.85
N PRO A 4 -52.63 43.58 -13.91
CA PRO A 4 -52.80 42.90 -15.22
C PRO A 4 -52.82 43.85 -16.46
N LYS A 5 -52.08 43.61 -17.55
CA LYS A 5 -52.27 42.69 -18.70
C LYS A 5 -53.02 43.28 -19.93
N PHE A 6 -52.45 42.91 -21.10
CA PHE A 6 -53.08 42.73 -22.44
C PHE A 6 -53.41 44.02 -23.23
N LYS A 7 -53.31 44.11 -24.58
CA LYS A 7 -53.38 43.10 -25.65
C LYS A 7 -53.07 43.74 -27.03
N ILE A 8 -52.87 42.87 -28.03
CA ILE A 8 -53.20 43.00 -29.46
C ILE A 8 -52.04 43.29 -30.44
N MET A 9 -51.88 42.27 -31.28
CA MET A 9 -51.02 42.11 -32.46
C MET A 9 -51.86 42.41 -33.72
N LYS A 10 -51.29 43.09 -34.73
CA LYS A 10 -51.86 43.19 -36.08
C LYS A 10 -50.74 43.14 -37.15
N PHE A 11 -50.83 42.09 -37.98
CA PHE A 11 -50.72 42.04 -39.45
C PHE A 11 -49.59 42.77 -40.18
N PHE A 12 -48.80 42.03 -40.98
CA PHE A 12 -48.37 42.34 -42.36
C PHE A 12 -47.83 41.03 -42.99
N LEU A 13 -48.64 40.30 -43.76
CA LEU A 13 -48.79 40.27 -45.22
C LEU A 13 -47.51 39.90 -46.03
N PHE A 14 -47.63 38.72 -46.67
CA PHE A 14 -46.73 38.05 -47.61
C PHE A 14 -46.50 38.85 -48.91
N LEU A 15 -45.28 38.78 -49.46
CA LEU A 15 -45.10 38.73 -50.91
C LEU A 15 -43.88 37.86 -51.28
N LEU A 16 -44.17 36.74 -51.93
CA LEU A 16 -43.23 35.80 -52.55
C LEU A 16 -42.79 36.35 -53.91
N LEU A 17 -41.48 36.43 -54.16
CA LEU A 17 -40.89 36.61 -55.48
C LEU A 17 -39.93 35.45 -55.73
N PHE A 18 -40.37 34.50 -56.57
CA PHE A 18 -39.55 33.43 -57.11
C PHE A 18 -38.63 33.99 -58.19
N PHE A 19 -37.33 33.88 -57.99
CA PHE A 19 -36.34 33.94 -59.06
C PHE A 19 -35.53 32.64 -59.06
N ASN A 20 -35.73 31.83 -60.11
CA ASN A 20 -34.91 30.66 -60.40
C ASN A 20 -33.53 31.14 -60.88
N LEU A 21 -32.47 30.83 -60.13
CA LEU A 21 -31.10 30.83 -60.65
C LEU A 21 -30.55 29.41 -60.64
N ASN A 22 -30.29 28.91 -61.85
CA ASN A 22 -29.55 27.70 -62.14
C ASN A 22 -28.11 27.85 -61.62
N ILE A 23 -27.72 27.04 -60.64
CA ILE A 23 -26.32 26.86 -60.26
C ILE A 23 -25.88 25.46 -60.71
N LYS A 24 -24.98 25.46 -61.70
CA LYS A 24 -24.22 24.30 -62.19
C LYS A 24 -23.43 23.68 -61.04
N CYS A 25 -23.57 22.36 -60.85
CA CYS A 25 -22.68 21.57 -60.01
C CYS A 25 -21.23 21.68 -60.52
N ASN A 26 -20.34 22.24 -59.68
CA ASN A 26 -18.94 21.85 -59.67
C ASN A 26 -18.82 20.67 -58.71
N ASN A 27 -18.44 19.50 -59.25
CA ASN A 27 -17.99 18.37 -58.45
C ASN A 27 -16.60 18.72 -57.87
N GLU A 28 -16.56 19.46 -56.79
CA GLU A 28 -15.48 19.29 -55.82
C GLU A 28 -15.83 18.04 -55.02
N SER A 29 -15.02 16.99 -55.17
CA SER A 29 -15.03 15.83 -54.30
C SER A 29 -14.81 16.32 -52.88
N ARG A 30 -15.91 16.46 -52.14
CA ARG A 30 -15.91 16.53 -50.70
C ARG A 30 -15.25 15.24 -50.23
N VAL A 31 -13.95 15.30 -49.91
CA VAL A 31 -13.29 14.24 -49.17
C VAL A 31 -13.98 14.26 -47.81
N GLU A 32 -14.96 13.38 -47.63
CA GLU A 32 -15.51 13.14 -46.31
C GLU A 32 -14.33 12.82 -45.38
N PRO A 33 -14.29 13.41 -44.17
CA PRO A 33 -13.24 13.07 -43.23
C PRO A 33 -13.32 11.56 -42.99
N ARG A 34 -12.30 10.83 -43.45
CA ARG A 34 -12.14 9.40 -43.17
C ARG A 34 -12.33 9.21 -41.66
N GLU A 35 -13.39 8.48 -41.28
CA GLU A 35 -13.61 8.11 -39.88
C GLU A 35 -12.36 7.40 -39.36
N SER A 36 -11.97 7.72 -38.12
CA SER A 36 -10.83 7.06 -37.49
C SER A 36 -11.07 5.56 -37.48
N VAL A 37 -10.14 4.77 -38.01
CA VAL A 37 -10.19 3.30 -37.94
C VAL A 37 -9.76 2.77 -36.57
N ILE A 38 -9.45 3.68 -35.64
CA ILE A 38 -8.94 3.39 -34.31
C ILE A 38 -9.95 3.83 -33.27
N ASP A 39 -10.34 2.91 -32.39
CA ASP A 39 -11.14 3.19 -31.20
C ASP A 39 -10.32 3.00 -29.93
N VAL A 40 -10.38 3.95 -29.00
CA VAL A 40 -9.88 3.74 -27.64
C VAL A 40 -10.82 2.79 -26.93
N VAL A 41 -10.29 1.66 -26.47
CA VAL A 41 -11.05 0.68 -25.70
C VAL A 41 -10.99 1.03 -24.22
N GLU A 42 -9.78 1.26 -23.70
CA GLU A 42 -9.57 1.43 -22.27
C GLU A 42 -8.23 2.11 -21.97
N ILE A 43 -8.18 2.91 -20.91
CA ILE A 43 -6.94 3.31 -20.24
C ILE A 43 -7.00 2.86 -18.78
N ILE A 44 -6.01 2.08 -18.36
CA ILE A 44 -5.88 1.58 -17.00
C ILE A 44 -4.75 2.34 -16.32
N GLN A 45 -5.07 2.98 -15.18
CA GLN A 45 -4.10 3.57 -14.28
C GLN A 45 -3.97 2.68 -13.05
N HIS A 46 -2.87 1.93 -12.97
CA HIS A 46 -2.60 1.06 -11.82
C HIS A 46 -2.33 1.93 -10.60
N LYS A 47 -3.18 1.83 -9.57
CA LYS A 47 -3.08 2.64 -8.35
C LYS A 47 -2.04 2.06 -7.38
N VAL A 48 -0.81 1.94 -7.86
CA VAL A 48 0.35 1.41 -7.12
C VAL A 48 1.44 2.48 -7.00
N PRO A 49 2.29 2.43 -5.96
CA PRO A 49 3.44 3.31 -5.86
C PRO A 49 4.44 3.09 -6.99
N LEU A 50 5.25 4.11 -7.26
CA LEU A 50 6.49 3.97 -8.01
C LEU A 50 7.56 3.41 -7.05
N PHE A 51 7.70 2.09 -6.98
CA PHE A 51 8.65 1.48 -6.05
C PHE A 51 10.10 1.72 -6.48
N ILE A 52 10.88 2.29 -5.56
CA ILE A 52 12.31 2.49 -5.68
C ILE A 52 13.01 1.12 -5.64
N GLY A 53 14.01 0.92 -6.49
CA GLY A 53 14.74 -0.35 -6.64
C GLY A 53 14.00 -1.42 -7.45
N ASN A 54 12.74 -1.21 -7.83
CA ASN A 54 12.09 -2.05 -8.85
C ASN A 54 12.57 -1.60 -10.24
N SER A 55 13.07 -2.55 -11.03
CA SER A 55 13.54 -2.29 -12.40
C SER A 55 12.42 -1.84 -13.32
N GLU A 56 11.18 -2.24 -13.05
CA GLU A 56 9.98 -1.87 -13.81
C GLU A 56 8.79 -1.73 -12.87
N ASN A 57 8.11 -0.57 -12.92
CA ASN A 57 6.80 -0.39 -12.27
C ASN A 57 5.75 -0.19 -13.36
N VAL A 58 4.81 -1.13 -13.47
CA VAL A 58 3.69 -1.04 -14.40
C VAL A 58 2.69 -0.02 -13.86
N LEU A 59 2.63 1.17 -14.45
CA LEU A 59 1.78 2.25 -13.94
C LEU A 59 0.56 2.52 -14.82
N PHE A 60 0.68 2.30 -16.13
CA PHE A 60 -0.37 2.58 -17.10
C PHE A 60 -0.46 1.48 -18.15
N GLU A 61 -1.68 1.21 -18.61
CA GLU A 61 -1.93 0.41 -19.81
C GLU A 61 -2.95 1.12 -20.70
N VAL A 62 -2.75 1.01 -22.01
CA VAL A 62 -3.69 1.50 -23.03
C VAL A 62 -4.12 0.33 -23.88
N LYS A 63 -5.44 0.18 -24.05
CA LYS A 63 -6.05 -0.73 -25.02
C LYS A 63 -6.74 0.07 -26.10
N PHE A 64 -6.46 -0.27 -27.35
CA PHE A 64 -7.10 0.33 -28.52
C PHE A 64 -7.39 -0.74 -29.58
N SER A 65 -8.43 -0.52 -30.37
CA SER A 65 -8.80 -1.42 -31.46
C SER A 65 -8.29 -0.88 -32.79
N ASN A 66 -7.66 -1.74 -33.60
CA ASN A 66 -7.50 -1.51 -35.03
C ASN A 66 -8.69 -2.16 -35.75
N ASN A 67 -9.59 -1.36 -36.31
CA ASN A 67 -10.76 -1.85 -37.03
C ASN A 67 -10.51 -2.07 -38.53
N ASN A 68 -9.30 -1.77 -39.02
CA ASN A 68 -8.91 -1.99 -40.41
C ASN A 68 -8.22 -3.36 -40.57
N SER A 69 -8.38 -3.98 -41.74
CA SER A 69 -7.61 -5.16 -42.13
C SER A 69 -6.12 -4.86 -42.30
N ASP A 70 -5.79 -3.63 -42.68
CA ASP A 70 -4.40 -3.19 -42.81
C ASP A 70 -3.75 -2.94 -41.44
N PRO A 71 -2.47 -3.31 -41.25
CA PRO A 71 -1.76 -3.06 -40.00
C PRO A 71 -1.55 -1.56 -39.73
N LEU A 72 -1.64 -1.15 -38.46
CA LEU A 72 -1.30 0.20 -38.01
C LEU A 72 0.15 0.24 -37.56
N VAL A 73 0.97 1.12 -38.14
CA VAL A 73 2.40 1.22 -37.83
C VAL A 73 2.62 2.37 -36.87
N LEU A 74 2.88 2.08 -35.60
CA LEU A 74 3.20 3.06 -34.57
C LEU A 74 4.68 3.44 -34.66
N GLN A 75 4.99 4.73 -34.66
CA GLN A 75 6.37 5.25 -34.74
C GLN A 75 6.80 6.02 -33.48
N LYS A 76 5.84 6.62 -32.78
CA LYS A 76 6.13 7.42 -31.59
C LYS A 76 4.98 7.40 -30.60
N ILE A 77 5.31 7.47 -29.32
CA ILE A 77 4.37 7.70 -28.23
C ILE A 77 4.79 8.97 -27.51
N LYS A 78 3.82 9.84 -27.18
CA LYS A 78 4.04 10.96 -26.27
C LYS A 78 3.22 10.75 -25.00
N LEU A 79 3.87 10.85 -23.86
CA LEU A 79 3.24 10.94 -22.55
C LEU A 79 3.23 12.39 -22.11
N GLN A 80 2.05 12.90 -21.78
CA GLN A 80 1.88 14.22 -21.18
C GLN A 80 1.50 14.04 -19.71
N PHE A 81 2.23 14.69 -18.83
CA PHE A 81 1.95 14.75 -17.40
C PHE A 81 1.32 16.11 -17.04
N LYS A 82 0.54 16.16 -15.96
CA LYS A 82 -0.09 17.39 -15.49
C LYS A 82 0.98 18.40 -15.03
N GLU A 83 0.73 19.70 -15.20
CA GLU A 83 1.69 20.79 -14.95
C GLU A 83 2.35 20.79 -13.56
N LYS A 84 1.63 20.31 -12.52
CA LYS A 84 2.14 20.23 -11.14
C LYS A 84 2.99 18.98 -10.85
N SER A 85 3.27 18.15 -11.85
CA SER A 85 4.01 16.91 -11.68
C SER A 85 5.51 17.15 -11.46
N ASP A 86 6.08 16.50 -10.46
CA ASP A 86 7.52 16.36 -10.28
C ASP A 86 8.00 15.00 -10.79
N LEU A 87 8.60 14.99 -11.98
CA LEU A 87 9.18 13.79 -12.60
C LEU A 87 10.66 13.60 -12.32
N LYS A 88 11.29 14.44 -11.49
CA LYS A 88 12.67 14.22 -11.05
C LYS A 88 12.90 12.82 -10.47
N PRO A 89 11.95 12.18 -9.74
CA PRO A 89 12.09 10.81 -9.26
C PRO A 89 12.16 9.74 -10.35
N VAL A 90 11.70 10.00 -11.57
CA VAL A 90 11.63 9.00 -12.63
C VAL A 90 12.95 8.99 -13.40
N SER A 91 13.59 7.83 -13.51
CA SER A 91 14.85 7.67 -14.24
C SER A 91 14.61 7.38 -15.72
N ASN A 92 13.60 6.57 -16.03
CA ASN A 92 13.24 6.22 -17.39
C ASN A 92 11.78 5.76 -17.50
N VAL A 93 11.28 5.79 -18.73
CA VAL A 93 9.99 5.24 -19.13
C VAL A 93 10.21 4.27 -20.28
N SER A 94 9.55 3.12 -20.25
CA SER A 94 9.47 2.19 -21.38
C SER A 94 8.04 1.84 -21.74
N ALA A 95 7.82 1.54 -23.02
CA ALA A 95 6.56 1.04 -23.53
C ALA A 95 6.75 -0.40 -24.05
N ILE A 96 5.90 -1.31 -23.61
CA ILE A 96 5.89 -2.72 -23.99
C ILE A 96 4.56 -3.01 -24.69
N VAL A 97 4.62 -3.55 -25.90
CA VAL A 97 3.44 -4.08 -26.58
C VAL A 97 3.14 -5.47 -26.03
N LEU A 98 1.92 -5.66 -25.56
CA LEU A 98 1.44 -6.97 -25.15
C LEU A 98 0.79 -7.63 -26.38
N SER A 99 1.57 -8.46 -27.04
CA SER A 99 1.12 -9.42 -28.07
C SER A 99 1.48 -10.83 -27.57
N GLY A 100 1.09 -11.92 -28.25
CA GLY A 100 1.33 -13.30 -27.77
C GLY A 100 2.72 -13.55 -27.15
N GLU A 101 3.75 -12.85 -27.65
CA GLU A 101 4.97 -12.54 -26.90
C GLU A 101 5.08 -11.02 -26.66
N ASN A 102 5.49 -10.61 -25.45
CA ASN A 102 5.69 -9.21 -25.11
C ASN A 102 6.87 -8.62 -25.90
N ALA A 103 6.66 -7.47 -26.56
CA ALA A 103 7.68 -6.82 -27.37
C ALA A 103 7.97 -5.40 -26.85
N MET A 104 9.24 -5.07 -26.65
CA MET A 104 9.65 -3.71 -26.32
C MET A 104 9.38 -2.78 -27.52
N PHE A 105 8.51 -1.78 -27.35
CA PHE A 105 8.34 -0.73 -28.36
C PHE A 105 9.50 0.25 -28.32
N GLY A 106 9.86 0.72 -27.13
CA GLY A 106 10.94 1.69 -26.94
C GLY A 106 11.09 2.11 -25.49
N LYS A 107 12.19 2.82 -25.21
CA LYS A 107 12.56 3.32 -23.88
C LYS A 107 13.20 4.70 -24.02
N THR A 108 12.96 5.58 -23.05
CA THR A 108 13.61 6.89 -22.96
C THR A 108 14.06 7.19 -21.52
N ASN A 109 15.19 7.86 -21.39
CA ASN A 109 15.69 8.41 -20.12
C ASN A 109 15.41 9.92 -20.01
N GLN A 110 14.86 10.54 -21.05
CA GLN A 110 14.48 11.95 -21.07
C GLN A 110 13.03 12.07 -20.58
N VAL A 111 12.87 12.18 -19.26
CA VAL A 111 11.55 12.23 -18.62
C VAL A 111 11.25 13.65 -18.15
N GLY A 112 10.16 14.21 -18.68
CA GLY A 112 9.66 15.55 -18.39
C GLY A 112 8.14 15.63 -18.56
N LEU A 113 7.55 16.82 -18.38
CA LEU A 113 6.10 17.01 -18.53
C LEU A 113 5.58 16.50 -19.88
N GLU A 114 6.40 16.58 -20.91
CA GLU A 114 6.25 15.87 -22.16
C GLU A 114 7.40 14.86 -22.29
N THR A 115 7.07 13.60 -22.48
CA THR A 115 8.04 12.51 -22.61
C THR A 115 7.77 11.74 -23.90
N GLU A 116 8.75 11.67 -24.79
CA GLU A 116 8.63 10.95 -26.06
C GLU A 116 9.34 9.59 -26.01
N ILE A 117 8.67 8.56 -26.53
CA ILE A 117 9.23 7.23 -26.76
C ILE A 117 9.14 6.96 -28.26
N THR A 118 10.27 6.67 -28.89
CA THR A 118 10.34 6.31 -30.31
C THR A 118 10.57 4.81 -30.45
N GLY A 119 9.98 4.23 -31.49
CA GLY A 119 10.08 2.81 -31.82
C GLY A 119 9.37 2.53 -33.12
N THR A 120 9.26 1.26 -33.52
CA THR A 120 8.43 0.88 -34.65
C THR A 120 7.73 -0.42 -34.32
N HIS A 121 6.40 -0.43 -34.39
CA HIS A 121 5.62 -1.65 -34.21
C HIS A 121 4.37 -1.66 -35.08
N SER A 122 4.04 -2.83 -35.61
CA SER A 122 2.91 -3.04 -36.51
C SER A 122 1.77 -3.78 -35.79
N PHE A 123 0.67 -3.08 -35.54
CA PHE A 123 -0.50 -3.59 -34.84
C PHE A 123 -1.51 -4.17 -35.83
N LYS A 124 -1.86 -5.44 -35.64
CA LYS A 124 -2.85 -6.13 -36.47
C LYS A 124 -4.27 -5.70 -36.11
N MET A 125 -5.22 -6.08 -36.97
CA MET A 125 -6.66 -5.93 -36.72
C MET A 125 -7.04 -6.53 -35.35
N GLY A 126 -7.92 -5.85 -34.63
CA GLY A 126 -8.42 -6.25 -33.31
C GLY A 126 -7.87 -5.40 -32.17
N VAL A 127 -8.04 -5.89 -30.95
CA VAL A 127 -7.63 -5.19 -29.73
C VAL A 127 -6.14 -5.37 -29.49
N ASN A 128 -5.45 -4.25 -29.29
CA ASN A 128 -4.02 -4.17 -29.03
C ASN A 128 -3.79 -3.48 -27.69
N THR A 129 -2.74 -3.88 -26.96
CA THR A 129 -2.42 -3.33 -25.64
C THR A 129 -0.97 -2.85 -25.58
N ILE A 130 -0.77 -1.67 -25.00
CA ILE A 130 0.56 -1.12 -24.69
C ILE A 130 0.62 -0.88 -23.17
N GLN A 131 1.63 -1.45 -22.54
CA GLN A 131 1.97 -1.27 -21.13
C GLN A 131 3.09 -0.24 -20.99
N PHE A 132 2.99 0.64 -19.99
CA PHE A 132 3.97 1.66 -19.69
C PHE A 132 4.61 1.42 -18.33
N ASN A 133 5.93 1.22 -18.35
CA ASN A 133 6.73 0.99 -17.16
C ASN A 133 7.54 2.23 -16.82
N LEU A 134 7.53 2.62 -15.54
CA LEU A 134 8.36 3.68 -15.00
C LEU A 134 9.39 3.09 -14.04
N THR A 135 10.64 3.55 -14.14
CA THR A 135 11.68 3.22 -13.17
C THR A 135 11.96 4.44 -12.30
N ALA A 136 12.01 4.26 -10.98
CA ALA A 136 12.46 5.31 -10.07
C ALA A 136 13.99 5.50 -10.12
N LYS A 137 14.45 6.67 -9.67
CA LYS A 137 15.85 6.87 -9.25
C LYS A 137 16.02 6.37 -7.82
N ASP A 138 17.20 5.87 -7.48
CA ASP A 138 17.49 5.30 -6.16
C ASP A 138 17.30 6.34 -5.03
N ALA A 139 17.70 7.59 -5.27
CA ALA A 139 17.53 8.70 -4.34
C ALA A 139 16.26 9.54 -4.63
N ALA A 140 15.20 8.92 -5.15
CA ALA A 140 13.94 9.59 -5.38
C ALA A 140 13.39 10.22 -4.09
N ASN A 141 12.91 11.46 -4.17
CA ASN A 141 12.24 12.11 -3.05
C ASN A 141 10.85 11.50 -2.85
N LEU A 142 10.60 10.88 -1.69
CA LEU A 142 9.32 10.24 -1.36
C LEU A 142 8.12 11.21 -1.34
N LEU A 143 8.37 12.52 -1.22
CA LEU A 143 7.31 13.53 -1.24
C LEU A 143 6.87 13.94 -2.65
N SER A 144 7.66 13.61 -3.68
CA SER A 144 7.34 13.96 -5.06
C SER A 144 6.05 13.28 -5.53
N THR A 145 5.29 13.98 -6.36
CA THR A 145 4.04 13.46 -6.95
C THR A 145 4.00 13.75 -8.44
N PHE A 146 3.35 12.88 -9.20
CA PHE A 146 3.07 13.13 -10.61
C PHE A 146 1.76 12.50 -11.06
N SER A 147 1.17 13.06 -12.11
CA SER A 147 -0.08 12.57 -12.69
C SER A 147 0.00 12.54 -14.20
N LEU A 148 -0.46 11.45 -14.80
CA LEU A 148 -0.67 11.37 -16.23
C LEU A 148 -1.84 12.28 -16.63
N LYS A 149 -1.69 13.01 -17.74
CA LYS A 149 -2.72 13.84 -18.35
C LYS A 149 -3.27 13.17 -19.60
N GLU A 150 -2.38 12.78 -20.51
CA GLU A 150 -2.73 12.26 -21.83
C GLU A 150 -1.61 11.38 -22.38
N ILE A 151 -1.99 10.39 -23.18
CA ILE A 151 -1.10 9.59 -24.02
C ILE A 151 -1.48 9.85 -25.48
N GLU A 152 -0.51 10.20 -26.32
CA GLU A 152 -0.69 10.36 -27.76
C GLU A 152 0.11 9.29 -28.50
N LEU A 153 -0.57 8.46 -29.29
CA LEU A 153 0.03 7.45 -30.16
C LEU A 153 0.13 8.02 -31.59
N LEU A 154 1.34 8.09 -32.15
CA LEU A 154 1.60 8.65 -33.47
C LEU A 154 1.95 7.54 -34.46
N PHE A 155 1.03 7.30 -35.39
CA PHE A 155 1.15 6.30 -36.43
C PHE A 155 1.77 6.91 -37.69
N GLU A 156 2.46 6.09 -38.47
CA GLU A 156 2.99 6.44 -39.79
C GLU A 156 1.85 6.57 -40.82
N ASN A 157 0.85 5.70 -40.69
CA ASN A 157 -0.19 5.48 -41.69
C ASN A 157 -1.60 5.85 -41.20
N GLU A 158 -1.72 6.54 -40.06
CA GLU A 158 -3.02 6.98 -39.51
C GLU A 158 -2.87 8.27 -38.67
N LYS A 159 -3.97 8.98 -38.43
CA LYS A 159 -4.00 10.16 -37.54
C LYS A 159 -3.58 9.78 -36.11
N PRO A 160 -2.99 10.72 -35.35
CA PRO A 160 -2.64 10.48 -33.95
C PRO A 160 -3.87 10.11 -33.10
N LEU A 161 -3.71 9.11 -32.23
CA LEU A 161 -4.71 8.74 -31.25
C LEU A 161 -4.37 9.38 -29.90
N LYS A 162 -5.25 10.26 -29.42
CA LYS A 162 -5.12 10.90 -28.09
C LYS A 162 -6.02 10.21 -27.07
N ILE A 163 -5.44 9.84 -25.94
CA ILE A 163 -6.10 9.13 -24.84
C ILE A 163 -5.89 9.93 -23.57
N SER A 164 -6.93 10.60 -23.08
CA SER A 164 -6.85 11.33 -21.82
C SER A 164 -6.92 10.38 -20.62
N ALA A 165 -6.08 10.62 -19.62
CA ALA A 165 -6.17 9.92 -18.35
C ALA A 165 -7.43 10.34 -17.57
N SER A 166 -8.06 9.39 -16.88
CA SER A 166 -9.24 9.66 -16.07
C SER A 166 -8.88 10.05 -14.63
N GLY A 167 -9.56 11.05 -14.08
CA GLY A 167 -9.47 11.42 -12.66
C GLY A 167 -8.21 12.21 -12.23
N GLU A 168 -8.06 12.33 -10.92
CA GLU A 168 -7.04 13.16 -10.24
C GLU A 168 -5.99 12.31 -9.50
N PHE A 169 -5.73 11.08 -9.95
CA PHE A 169 -4.79 10.20 -9.28
C PHE A 169 -3.34 10.72 -9.39
N GLN A 170 -2.60 10.64 -8.28
CA GLN A 170 -1.20 11.02 -8.19
C GLN A 170 -0.36 9.81 -7.79
N TYR A 171 0.66 9.53 -8.58
CA TYR A 171 1.68 8.54 -8.28
C TYR A 171 2.70 9.15 -7.32
N ARG A 172 3.20 8.32 -6.41
CA ARG A 172 4.22 8.67 -5.42
C ARG A 172 5.34 7.63 -5.42
N PRO A 173 6.61 8.04 -5.30
CA PRO A 173 7.68 7.11 -5.01
C PRO A 173 7.45 6.41 -3.66
N ALA A 174 7.85 5.14 -3.56
CA ALA A 174 7.85 4.41 -2.30
C ALA A 174 9.07 3.50 -2.18
N THR A 175 9.59 3.38 -0.96
CA THR A 175 10.66 2.42 -0.64
C THR A 175 10.05 1.09 -0.22
N VAL A 176 10.50 0.00 -0.81
CA VAL A 176 10.23 -1.35 -0.29
C VAL A 176 11.17 -1.56 0.90
N LEU A 177 10.67 -1.37 2.12
CA LEU A 177 11.52 -1.44 3.32
C LEU A 177 12.15 -2.82 3.47
N ARG A 178 11.34 -3.90 3.41
CA ARG A 178 11.75 -5.31 3.43
C ARG A 178 11.15 -6.07 2.26
N ARG A 179 11.95 -6.92 1.61
CA ARG A 179 11.54 -7.76 0.47
C ARG A 179 11.58 -9.24 0.87
N GLN A 180 10.67 -10.04 0.31
CA GLN A 180 10.70 -11.50 0.45
C GLN A 180 12.11 -12.05 0.13
N GLY A 181 12.62 -12.94 0.98
CA GLY A 181 13.94 -13.57 0.83
C GLY A 181 15.13 -12.67 1.21
N GLN A 182 14.91 -11.39 1.56
CA GLN A 182 15.98 -10.53 2.06
C GLN A 182 16.48 -11.04 3.41
N ASP A 183 17.79 -10.90 3.69
CA ASP A 183 18.42 -11.30 4.95
C ASP A 183 18.13 -12.76 5.37
N ASN A 184 17.96 -13.66 4.37
CA ASN A 184 17.57 -15.07 4.55
C ASN A 184 16.23 -15.27 5.29
N CYS A 185 15.36 -14.27 5.26
CA CYS A 185 14.02 -14.35 5.81
C CYS A 185 13.03 -14.56 4.66
N ASP A 186 12.26 -15.65 4.69
CA ASP A 186 11.23 -15.89 3.67
C ASP A 186 10.27 -14.70 3.61
N THR A 187 9.60 -14.37 4.70
CA THR A 187 8.51 -13.38 4.69
C THR A 187 8.64 -12.38 5.84
N TYR A 188 8.32 -11.12 5.58
CA TYR A 188 8.17 -10.08 6.60
C TYR A 188 6.70 -9.66 6.72
N ARG A 189 6.18 -9.54 7.95
CA ARG A 189 4.78 -9.16 8.20
C ARG A 189 4.63 -8.26 9.42
N ILE A 190 3.40 -7.80 9.63
CA ILE A 190 2.93 -7.14 10.86
C ILE A 190 3.69 -5.83 11.18
N PRO A 191 3.47 -4.76 10.39
CA PRO A 191 4.21 -3.52 10.55
C PRO A 191 3.73 -2.70 11.75
N GLY A 192 4.67 -2.20 12.55
CA GLY A 192 4.50 -1.10 13.49
C GLY A 192 5.42 0.06 13.14
N LEU A 193 4.98 1.31 13.35
CA LEU A 193 5.77 2.50 13.02
C LEU A 193 5.53 3.64 14.01
N VAL A 194 6.61 4.21 14.55
CA VAL A 194 6.59 5.44 15.35
C VAL A 194 7.63 6.44 14.86
N THR A 195 7.47 7.68 15.30
CA THR A 195 8.46 8.74 15.15
C THR A 195 8.88 9.21 16.54
N THR A 196 10.19 9.28 16.79
CA THR A 196 10.73 9.77 18.07
C THR A 196 10.75 11.30 18.10
N SER A 197 11.03 11.88 19.27
CA SER A 197 11.21 13.33 19.43
C SER A 197 12.31 13.93 18.53
N ASN A 198 13.26 13.10 18.07
CA ASN A 198 14.33 13.51 17.16
C ASN A 198 13.92 13.46 15.69
N GLY A 199 12.69 13.04 15.37
CA GLY A 199 12.24 12.80 14.00
C GLY A 199 12.67 11.44 13.42
N THR A 200 13.36 10.61 14.22
CA THR A 200 13.76 9.26 13.82
C THR A 200 12.52 8.39 13.63
N LEU A 201 12.44 7.68 12.49
CA LEU A 201 11.43 6.66 12.24
C LEU A 201 11.93 5.30 12.74
N ILE A 202 11.11 4.60 13.50
CA ILE A 202 11.36 3.22 13.94
C ILE A 202 10.22 2.35 13.45
N ALA A 203 10.53 1.45 12.53
CA ALA A 203 9.62 0.44 12.00
C ALA A 203 9.95 -0.93 12.62
N VAL A 204 8.94 -1.64 13.10
CA VAL A 204 9.06 -3.03 13.61
C VAL A 204 8.19 -3.97 12.80
N TYR A 205 8.57 -5.24 12.74
CA TYR A 205 7.88 -6.26 11.96
C TYR A 205 8.32 -7.67 12.38
N ASP A 206 7.49 -8.66 12.06
CA ASP A 206 7.88 -10.07 12.10
C ASP A 206 8.94 -10.34 11.03
N ASN A 207 10.01 -11.02 11.42
CA ASN A 207 10.90 -11.76 10.53
C ASN A 207 10.47 -13.22 10.54
N ARG A 208 9.78 -13.71 9.51
CA ARG A 208 9.31 -15.09 9.42
C ARG A 208 10.23 -15.88 8.52
N TYR A 209 11.16 -16.62 9.12
CA TYR A 209 12.33 -17.11 8.39
C TYR A 209 12.00 -18.20 7.36
N ASN A 210 11.14 -19.17 7.69
CA ASN A 210 10.93 -20.31 6.78
C ASN A 210 9.73 -20.19 5.85
N ASN A 211 8.71 -19.40 6.20
CA ASN A 211 7.45 -19.26 5.44
C ASN A 211 6.59 -18.11 5.98
N SER A 212 5.44 -17.86 5.36
CA SER A 212 4.50 -16.79 5.72
C SER A 212 3.49 -17.14 6.83
N LYS A 213 3.54 -18.33 7.43
CA LYS A 213 2.61 -18.80 8.47
C LYS A 213 2.68 -17.89 9.70
N ASP A 214 1.57 -17.75 10.42
CA ASP A 214 1.56 -17.10 11.73
C ASP A 214 2.24 -18.00 12.79
N LEU A 215 2.47 -17.46 13.99
CA LEU A 215 2.95 -18.24 15.13
C LEU A 215 2.05 -19.48 15.31
N GLN A 216 2.56 -20.65 15.67
CA GLN A 216 3.94 -20.94 16.05
C GLN A 216 4.84 -21.22 14.83
N GLU A 217 6.02 -20.60 14.80
CA GLU A 217 7.09 -20.78 13.81
C GLU A 217 8.38 -20.07 14.26
N ASP A 218 9.46 -20.18 13.49
CA ASP A 218 10.69 -19.40 13.62
C ASP A 218 10.44 -17.96 13.19
N VAL A 219 10.07 -17.16 14.19
CA VAL A 219 9.69 -15.75 14.02
C VAL A 219 10.39 -14.91 15.07
N ASP A 220 11.06 -13.87 14.60
CA ASP A 220 11.67 -12.84 15.43
C ASP A 220 11.01 -11.49 15.21
N ILE A 221 11.28 -10.54 16.11
CA ILE A 221 10.96 -9.13 15.89
C ILE A 221 12.16 -8.40 15.28
N GLY A 222 12.01 -8.03 14.01
CA GLY A 222 12.91 -7.14 13.31
C GLY A 222 12.56 -5.68 13.52
N MET A 223 13.57 -4.82 13.36
CA MET A 223 13.46 -3.37 13.41
C MET A 223 14.31 -2.72 12.32
N SER A 224 13.75 -1.69 11.67
CA SER A 224 14.46 -0.76 10.79
C SER A 224 14.38 0.66 11.34
N ARG A 225 15.49 1.40 11.27
CA ARG A 225 15.64 2.77 11.77
C ARG A 225 15.99 3.74 10.63
N SER A 226 15.35 4.90 10.58
CA SER A 226 15.66 5.98 9.63
C SER A 226 15.75 7.33 10.34
N THR A 227 16.73 8.16 9.96
CA THR A 227 16.95 9.50 10.52
C THR A 227 16.71 10.63 9.52
N ASP A 228 16.23 10.30 8.32
CA ASP A 228 16.06 11.23 7.20
C ASP A 228 14.62 11.20 6.63
N GLY A 229 13.65 10.84 7.48
CA GLY A 229 12.24 10.80 7.10
C GLY A 229 11.85 9.58 6.23
N GLY A 230 12.65 8.52 6.27
CA GLY A 230 12.40 7.27 5.55
C GLY A 230 13.02 7.20 4.16
N GLN A 231 13.85 8.18 3.80
CA GLN A 231 14.58 8.20 2.53
C GLN A 231 15.61 7.05 2.50
N THR A 232 16.34 6.88 3.60
CA THR A 232 17.24 5.75 3.80
C THR A 232 16.97 5.07 5.14
N TRP A 233 17.31 3.79 5.24
CA TRP A 233 17.13 2.98 6.43
C TRP A 233 18.43 2.26 6.77
N GLU A 234 18.76 2.21 8.05
CA GLU A 234 19.86 1.40 8.56
C GLU A 234 19.62 -0.09 8.29
N PRO A 235 20.67 -0.94 8.29
CA PRO A 235 20.51 -2.38 8.28
C PRO A 235 19.54 -2.85 9.37
N MET A 236 18.71 -3.86 9.04
CA MET A 236 17.76 -4.44 9.97
C MET A 236 18.47 -4.93 11.24
N LYS A 237 17.85 -4.69 12.40
CA LYS A 237 18.25 -5.27 13.68
C LYS A 237 17.18 -6.25 14.16
N VAL A 238 17.59 -7.39 14.70
CA VAL A 238 16.70 -8.24 15.49
C VAL A 238 16.67 -7.70 16.92
N ILE A 239 15.48 -7.35 17.41
CA ILE A 239 15.30 -6.70 18.72
C ILE A 239 14.62 -7.62 19.74
N MET A 240 13.98 -8.70 19.29
CA MET A 240 13.55 -9.80 20.14
C MET A 240 13.68 -11.12 19.38
N ASP A 241 14.40 -12.06 19.99
CA ASP A 241 14.59 -13.45 19.58
C ASP A 241 14.64 -14.27 20.87
N MET A 242 13.84 -15.34 20.93
CA MET A 242 13.77 -16.22 22.11
C MET A 242 14.65 -17.47 21.95
N GLY A 243 15.25 -17.66 20.78
CA GLY A 243 16.20 -18.70 20.43
C GLY A 243 15.69 -20.08 20.79
N GLU A 244 16.59 -20.89 21.34
CA GLU A 244 16.28 -22.26 21.75
C GLU A 244 15.87 -22.37 23.23
N TRP A 245 15.08 -21.39 23.71
CA TRP A 245 14.62 -21.37 25.10
C TRP A 245 13.99 -22.71 25.52
N GLY A 246 14.38 -23.19 26.70
CA GLY A 246 13.93 -24.48 27.22
C GLY A 246 14.43 -25.70 26.43
N GLY A 247 15.47 -25.55 25.59
CA GLY A 247 16.04 -26.62 24.76
C GLY A 247 15.15 -27.02 23.58
N ARG A 248 14.21 -26.15 23.17
CA ARG A 248 13.32 -26.36 22.04
C ARG A 248 13.86 -25.63 20.80
N PRO A 249 13.63 -26.12 19.58
CA PRO A 249 14.05 -25.42 18.37
C PRO A 249 13.36 -24.04 18.27
N GLN A 250 13.97 -23.11 17.53
CA GLN A 250 13.42 -21.75 17.31
C GLN A 250 11.99 -21.76 16.76
N LYS A 251 11.66 -22.74 15.92
CA LYS A 251 10.30 -22.97 15.41
C LYS A 251 9.22 -23.16 16.46
N LEU A 252 9.61 -23.47 17.70
CA LEU A 252 8.72 -23.65 18.84
C LEU A 252 8.94 -22.56 19.89
N ASN A 253 9.58 -21.45 19.54
CA ASN A 253 9.86 -20.31 20.39
C ASN A 253 9.61 -18.96 19.67
N GLY A 254 8.84 -18.95 18.58
CA GLY A 254 8.56 -17.72 17.84
C GLY A 254 7.98 -16.61 18.69
N ILE A 255 8.42 -15.39 18.42
CA ILE A 255 7.96 -14.14 19.01
C ILE A 255 7.52 -13.18 17.91
N GLY A 256 6.27 -12.72 17.96
CA GLY A 256 5.62 -12.05 16.83
C GLY A 256 4.56 -11.03 17.20
N ASP A 257 3.93 -10.49 16.16
CA ASP A 257 2.86 -9.49 16.18
C ASP A 257 3.24 -8.15 16.85
N PRO A 258 4.38 -7.53 16.51
CA PRO A 258 4.94 -6.45 17.31
C PRO A 258 4.05 -5.22 17.37
N CYS A 259 4.06 -4.55 18.53
CA CYS A 259 3.44 -3.25 18.73
C CYS A 259 4.45 -2.29 19.35
N ILE A 260 4.77 -1.21 18.62
CA ILE A 260 5.76 -0.22 19.05
C ILE A 260 5.10 1.03 19.66
N LEU A 261 5.66 1.54 20.74
CA LEU A 261 5.21 2.75 21.43
C LEU A 261 6.42 3.64 21.71
N PHE A 262 6.21 4.96 21.63
CA PHE A 262 7.20 5.95 22.06
C PHE A 262 6.67 6.73 23.26
N ASP A 263 7.40 6.63 24.38
CA ASP A 263 7.17 7.41 25.60
C ASP A 263 7.69 8.84 25.39
N HIS A 264 6.76 9.78 25.18
CA HIS A 264 7.07 11.19 24.97
C HIS A 264 7.58 11.92 26.23
N LYS A 265 7.49 11.32 27.43
CA LYS A 265 7.99 11.91 28.67
C LYS A 265 9.45 11.54 28.92
N THR A 266 9.86 10.32 28.57
CA THR A 266 11.22 9.82 28.84
C THR A 266 12.06 9.63 27.59
N ASN A 267 11.49 9.79 26.39
CA ASN A 267 12.09 9.41 25.11
C ASN A 267 12.46 7.92 25.03
N THR A 268 11.71 7.07 25.73
CA THR A 268 11.91 5.61 25.70
C THR A 268 11.03 4.99 24.61
N LEU A 269 11.61 4.14 23.79
CA LEU A 269 10.86 3.24 22.90
C LEU A 269 10.52 1.96 23.65
N TRP A 270 9.31 1.48 23.46
CA TRP A 270 8.84 0.17 23.95
C TRP A 270 8.32 -0.64 22.78
N VAL A 271 8.64 -1.93 22.74
CA VAL A 271 8.05 -2.85 21.77
C VAL A 271 7.48 -4.04 22.52
N ALA A 272 6.18 -4.28 22.33
CA ALA A 272 5.49 -5.45 22.82
C ALA A 272 5.43 -6.54 21.73
N ALA A 273 5.54 -7.79 22.12
CA ALA A 273 5.36 -8.94 21.24
C ALA A 273 4.79 -10.15 21.99
N LEU A 274 4.20 -11.06 21.23
CA LEU A 274 3.63 -12.31 21.73
C LEU A 274 4.64 -13.44 21.56
N TRP A 275 4.97 -14.12 22.64
CA TRP A 275 5.82 -15.32 22.61
C TRP A 275 5.11 -16.53 23.22
N MET A 276 5.34 -17.73 22.71
CA MET A 276 4.97 -18.98 23.38
C MET A 276 6.08 -20.01 23.15
N SER A 277 6.42 -20.79 24.18
CA SER A 277 7.35 -21.90 24.05
C SER A 277 6.60 -23.22 23.91
N GLY A 278 6.81 -23.97 22.83
CA GLY A 278 6.14 -25.25 22.58
C GLY A 278 4.95 -25.14 21.61
N GLY A 279 3.96 -26.01 21.80
CA GLY A 279 3.02 -26.39 20.74
C GLY A 279 3.65 -27.41 19.78
N SER A 280 3.08 -27.53 18.58
CA SER A 280 3.62 -28.30 17.47
C SER A 280 3.84 -27.42 16.24
N GLU A 281 4.73 -27.84 15.32
CA GLU A 281 4.99 -27.13 14.07
C GLU A 281 3.73 -26.97 13.19
N LYS A 282 2.70 -27.80 13.41
CA LYS A 282 1.43 -27.74 12.68
C LYS A 282 0.42 -26.80 13.32
N ASP A 283 0.67 -26.38 14.57
CA ASP A 283 -0.27 -25.59 15.33
C ASP A 283 -0.18 -24.11 14.92
N MET A 284 -1.34 -23.42 14.97
CA MET A 284 -1.40 -21.97 15.03
C MET A 284 -1.58 -21.57 16.50
N LEU A 285 -0.73 -20.69 17.01
CA LEU A 285 -0.70 -20.24 18.41
C LEU A 285 -2.08 -19.73 18.85
N TRP A 286 -2.80 -19.06 17.94
CA TRP A 286 -4.18 -18.60 18.14
C TRP A 286 -5.13 -19.67 18.73
N TRP A 287 -4.94 -20.94 18.38
CA TRP A 287 -5.70 -22.07 18.91
C TRP A 287 -4.90 -22.95 19.87
N ALA A 288 -3.57 -22.99 19.72
CA ALA A 288 -2.68 -23.86 20.50
C ALA A 288 -2.49 -23.38 21.94
N SER A 289 -2.49 -22.07 22.15
CA SER A 289 -2.39 -21.45 23.47
C SER A 289 -3.57 -21.91 24.35
N LYS A 290 -3.33 -22.05 25.64
CA LYS A 290 -4.30 -22.57 26.62
C LYS A 290 -4.46 -21.61 27.79
N PRO A 291 -5.52 -21.77 28.62
CA PRO A 291 -5.51 -21.25 29.98
C PRO A 291 -4.26 -21.70 30.73
N GLY A 292 -3.76 -20.84 31.62
CA GLY A 292 -2.47 -21.01 32.28
C GLY A 292 -1.69 -19.70 32.36
N MET A 293 -0.44 -19.78 32.80
CA MET A 293 0.44 -18.62 32.97
C MET A 293 1.87 -18.86 32.45
N LYS A 294 2.30 -20.12 32.32
CA LYS A 294 3.68 -20.42 31.93
C LYS A 294 3.88 -20.33 30.41
N PRO A 295 5.11 -20.06 29.93
CA PRO A 295 5.42 -20.01 28.50
C PRO A 295 5.05 -21.30 27.75
N GLU A 296 5.08 -22.45 28.42
CA GLU A 296 4.71 -23.76 27.84
C GLU A 296 3.20 -24.01 27.77
N GLU A 297 2.40 -23.18 28.46
CA GLU A 297 0.95 -23.32 28.56
C GLU A 297 0.24 -22.30 27.67
N THR A 298 0.75 -21.06 27.64
CA THR A 298 0.02 -19.91 27.10
C THR A 298 0.95 -18.84 26.53
N GLY A 299 0.41 -18.03 25.63
CA GLY A 299 1.06 -16.84 25.13
C GLY A 299 1.52 -15.88 26.23
N GLN A 300 2.74 -15.37 26.07
CA GLN A 300 3.44 -14.46 26.96
C GLN A 300 3.49 -13.07 26.32
N PHE A 301 3.16 -12.05 27.10
CA PHE A 301 3.26 -10.66 26.71
C PHE A 301 4.66 -10.16 27.08
N MET A 302 5.52 -10.05 26.06
CA MET A 302 6.93 -9.68 26.20
C MET A 302 7.14 -8.23 25.84
N LEU A 303 8.11 -7.59 26.50
CA LEU A 303 8.53 -6.21 26.22
C LEU A 303 10.05 -6.14 26.03
N VAL A 304 10.49 -5.30 25.10
CA VAL A 304 11.84 -4.71 25.11
C VAL A 304 11.75 -3.19 25.06
N LYS A 305 12.82 -2.52 25.48
CA LYS A 305 12.90 -1.06 25.39
C LYS A 305 14.25 -0.57 24.88
N SER A 306 14.22 0.62 24.31
CA SER A 306 15.41 1.40 23.96
C SER A 306 15.32 2.78 24.59
N THR A 307 16.41 3.23 25.21
CA THR A 307 16.55 4.57 25.82
C THR A 307 17.53 5.46 25.06
N ASP A 308 17.94 5.03 23.87
CA ASP A 308 18.97 5.64 23.03
C ASP A 308 18.51 5.77 21.57
N ASP A 309 17.23 6.12 21.38
CA ASP A 309 16.63 6.40 20.07
C ASP A 309 16.66 5.20 19.09
N GLY A 310 16.54 3.98 19.63
CA GLY A 310 16.48 2.74 18.87
C GLY A 310 17.87 2.16 18.52
N LEU A 311 18.95 2.68 19.10
CA LEU A 311 20.29 2.20 18.78
C LEU A 311 20.58 0.84 19.45
N THR A 312 20.23 0.69 20.73
CA THR A 312 20.33 -0.56 21.50
C THR A 312 19.01 -0.90 22.18
N TRP A 313 18.82 -2.19 22.48
CA TRP A 313 17.59 -2.71 23.09
C TRP A 313 17.93 -3.55 24.33
N SER A 314 17.06 -3.50 25.34
CA SER A 314 17.18 -4.33 26.54
C SER A 314 16.94 -5.81 26.24
N ASP A 315 17.31 -6.69 27.18
CA ASP A 315 16.79 -8.05 27.22
C ASP A 315 15.24 -8.06 27.33
N PRO A 316 14.56 -9.10 26.83
CA PRO A 316 13.11 -9.25 26.96
C PRO A 316 12.63 -9.31 28.42
N VAL A 317 11.58 -8.57 28.72
CA VAL A 317 10.89 -8.54 30.01
C VAL A 317 9.50 -9.14 29.84
N ASN A 318 9.19 -10.19 30.61
CA ASN A 318 7.89 -10.83 30.60
C ASN A 318 6.94 -10.14 31.60
N ILE A 319 5.86 -9.54 31.11
CA ILE A 319 4.86 -8.86 31.96
C ILE A 319 3.56 -9.64 32.11
N THR A 320 3.49 -10.87 31.59
CA THR A 320 2.27 -11.69 31.56
C THR A 320 1.61 -11.82 32.94
N SER A 321 2.41 -12.02 34.00
CA SER A 321 1.93 -12.14 35.38
C SER A 321 1.28 -10.87 35.93
N GLN A 322 1.53 -9.71 35.35
CA GLN A 322 0.92 -8.45 35.77
C GLN A 322 -0.49 -8.26 35.21
N ILE A 323 -0.77 -8.80 34.02
CA ILE A 323 -1.94 -8.42 33.21
C ILE A 323 -2.82 -9.58 32.75
N LYS A 324 -2.32 -10.82 32.75
CA LYS A 324 -3.08 -11.96 32.22
C LYS A 324 -3.94 -12.61 33.29
N ASN A 325 -5.22 -12.84 32.97
CA ASN A 325 -6.06 -13.75 33.74
C ASN A 325 -5.68 -15.22 33.41
N PRO A 326 -5.41 -16.09 34.41
CA PRO A 326 -5.08 -17.49 34.16
C PRO A 326 -6.16 -18.27 33.38
N GLY A 327 -7.43 -17.87 33.48
CA GLY A 327 -8.54 -18.48 32.74
C GLY A 327 -8.60 -18.10 31.26
N TRP A 328 -7.84 -17.10 30.81
CA TRP A 328 -7.80 -16.71 29.40
C TRP A 328 -6.93 -17.66 28.59
N GLN A 329 -7.40 -18.03 27.40
CA GLN A 329 -6.67 -18.87 26.46
C GLN A 329 -5.42 -18.17 25.91
N LEU A 330 -5.52 -16.87 25.67
CA LEU A 330 -4.47 -16.08 25.02
C LEU A 330 -4.61 -14.62 25.44
N LEU A 331 -3.49 -13.92 25.58
CA LEU A 331 -3.38 -12.47 25.71
C LEU A 331 -2.19 -12.01 24.87
N LEU A 332 -2.40 -11.00 24.03
CA LEU A 332 -1.37 -10.37 23.21
C LEU A 332 -1.69 -8.89 22.98
N GLN A 333 -0.70 -8.13 22.54
CA GLN A 333 -0.86 -6.79 22.00
C GLN A 333 -1.71 -6.80 20.72
N GLY A 334 -2.34 -5.66 20.42
CA GLY A 334 -2.81 -5.35 19.08
C GLY A 334 -1.60 -4.91 18.26
N PRO A 335 -1.27 -5.59 17.14
CA PRO A 335 -0.09 -5.25 16.36
C PRO A 335 -0.17 -3.82 15.80
N GLY A 336 0.99 -3.21 15.53
CA GLY A 336 1.07 -1.84 15.01
C GLY A 336 1.74 -0.90 15.99
N ARG A 337 1.00 0.06 16.55
CA ARG A 337 1.56 1.02 17.51
C ARG A 337 0.69 1.31 18.74
N GLY A 338 1.35 1.72 19.82
CA GLY A 338 0.75 2.33 20.98
C GLY A 338 0.85 3.87 20.98
N ILE A 339 0.43 4.46 22.08
CA ILE A 339 0.43 5.92 22.32
C ILE A 339 0.93 6.27 23.72
N THR A 340 1.44 7.49 23.87
CA THR A 340 1.52 8.16 25.17
C THR A 340 0.39 9.17 25.24
N MET A 341 -0.48 9.04 26.23
CA MET A 341 -1.56 9.99 26.48
C MET A 341 -1.00 11.34 26.97
N LYS A 342 -1.81 12.40 26.90
CA LYS A 342 -1.43 13.75 27.38
C LYS A 342 -0.90 13.77 28.81
N ASP A 343 -1.47 12.94 29.69
CA ASP A 343 -1.08 12.83 31.10
C ASP A 343 0.22 12.01 31.32
N GLY A 344 0.77 11.39 30.27
CA GLY A 344 1.95 10.54 30.34
C GLY A 344 1.66 9.04 30.49
N THR A 345 0.40 8.63 30.54
CA THR A 345 0.03 7.20 30.53
C THR A 345 0.44 6.55 29.22
N LEU A 346 1.17 5.44 29.29
CA LEU A 346 1.53 4.62 28.13
C LEU A 346 0.39 3.65 27.85
N VAL A 347 -0.02 3.50 26.58
CA VAL A 347 -1.12 2.62 26.21
C VAL A 347 -0.76 1.82 24.96
N PHE A 348 -0.74 0.49 25.11
CA PHE A 348 -0.78 -0.45 24.01
C PHE A 348 -2.24 -0.88 23.76
N PRO A 349 -2.71 -0.93 22.49
CA PRO A 349 -3.87 -1.76 22.18
C PRO A 349 -3.51 -3.22 22.46
N ALA A 350 -4.48 -4.02 22.89
CA ALA A 350 -4.28 -5.41 23.24
C ALA A 350 -5.55 -6.22 22.96
N GLN A 351 -5.47 -7.54 23.11
CA GLN A 351 -6.60 -8.44 22.94
C GLN A 351 -6.42 -9.71 23.78
N PHE A 352 -7.52 -10.25 24.30
CA PHE A 352 -7.52 -11.53 25.02
C PHE A 352 -8.64 -12.45 24.57
N LYS A 353 -8.45 -13.76 24.75
CA LYS A 353 -9.47 -14.79 24.49
C LYS A 353 -9.98 -15.36 25.81
N ALA A 354 -11.25 -15.13 26.12
CA ALA A 354 -11.90 -15.58 27.35
C ALA A 354 -13.05 -16.53 27.06
N ASP A 355 -13.29 -17.49 27.96
CA ASP A 355 -14.51 -18.28 27.92
C ASP A 355 -15.66 -17.44 28.48
N ILE A 356 -16.67 -17.18 27.66
CA ILE A 356 -17.86 -16.42 28.02
C ILE A 356 -19.14 -17.27 27.99
N GLY A 357 -19.00 -18.60 27.87
CA GLY A 357 -20.14 -19.52 27.77
C GLY A 357 -20.80 -19.58 26.39
N GLU A 358 -20.29 -18.84 25.41
CA GLU A 358 -20.76 -18.83 24.03
C GLU A 358 -19.63 -19.20 23.07
N LYS A 359 -19.96 -19.88 21.96
CA LYS A 359 -18.99 -20.16 20.90
C LYS A 359 -18.52 -18.86 20.26
N ALA A 360 -17.21 -18.74 20.10
CA ALA A 360 -16.60 -17.64 19.36
C ALA A 360 -16.93 -17.72 17.86
N LEU A 361 -16.83 -16.59 17.15
CA LEU A 361 -17.04 -16.55 15.69
C LEU A 361 -16.07 -17.43 14.90
N ASP A 362 -14.89 -17.71 15.44
CA ASP A 362 -13.90 -18.63 14.86
C ASP A 362 -14.23 -20.11 15.12
N GLY A 363 -15.36 -20.39 15.78
CA GLY A 363 -15.81 -21.73 16.16
C GLY A 363 -15.17 -22.29 17.43
N GLY A 364 -14.22 -21.57 18.03
CA GLY A 364 -13.53 -21.94 19.26
C GLY A 364 -14.37 -21.74 20.53
N GLN A 365 -13.88 -22.31 21.64
CA GLN A 365 -14.49 -22.14 22.96
C GLN A 365 -14.30 -20.72 23.51
N PHE A 366 -13.15 -20.09 23.24
CA PHE A 366 -12.77 -18.81 23.84
C PHE A 366 -13.01 -17.65 22.88
N THR A 367 -13.79 -16.67 23.32
CA THR A 367 -14.14 -15.47 22.56
C THR A 367 -13.10 -14.37 22.73
N ALA A 368 -12.63 -13.82 21.62
CA ALA A 368 -11.67 -12.73 21.59
C ALA A 368 -12.33 -11.38 21.96
N HIS A 369 -11.59 -10.53 22.67
CA HIS A 369 -11.97 -9.17 23.02
C HIS A 369 -10.78 -8.24 22.79
N SER A 370 -10.95 -7.19 21.99
CA SER A 370 -10.02 -6.07 21.99
C SER A 370 -10.08 -5.33 23.33
N THR A 371 -8.94 -4.89 23.82
CA THR A 371 -8.75 -4.18 25.09
C THR A 371 -7.55 -3.22 24.98
N ILE A 372 -7.11 -2.66 26.10
CA ILE A 372 -5.87 -1.90 26.23
C ILE A 372 -5.01 -2.47 27.36
N VAL A 373 -3.70 -2.35 27.22
CA VAL A 373 -2.71 -2.57 28.28
C VAL A 373 -2.02 -1.22 28.52
N TYR A 374 -1.98 -0.75 29.76
CA TYR A 374 -1.51 0.59 30.07
C TYR A 374 -0.59 0.64 31.29
N SER A 375 0.28 1.65 31.32
CA SER A 375 1.18 1.93 32.43
C SER A 375 1.11 3.41 32.81
N LYS A 376 1.00 3.69 34.12
CA LYS A 376 0.98 5.05 34.69
C LYS A 376 2.30 5.45 35.35
N ASP A 377 3.31 4.57 35.29
CA ASP A 377 4.59 4.74 35.98
C ASP A 377 5.79 4.56 35.04
N GLN A 378 5.62 4.97 33.77
CA GLN A 378 6.64 4.92 32.69
C GLN A 378 7.09 3.48 32.38
N GLY A 379 6.15 2.54 32.35
CA GLY A 379 6.37 1.15 31.94
C GLY A 379 6.98 0.25 33.02
N LYS A 380 6.98 0.66 34.29
CA LYS A 380 7.46 -0.18 35.40
C LYS A 380 6.43 -1.24 35.77
N THR A 381 5.17 -0.85 35.87
CA THR A 381 4.03 -1.74 36.08
C THR A 381 2.96 -1.51 35.02
N TRP A 382 2.27 -2.59 34.66
CA TRP A 382 1.25 -2.61 33.63
C TRP A 382 -0.08 -3.13 34.17
N GLN A 383 -1.16 -2.57 33.65
CA GLN A 383 -2.54 -2.91 33.97
C GLN A 383 -3.30 -3.17 32.67
N ILE A 384 -4.43 -3.87 32.75
CA ILE A 384 -5.24 -4.24 31.59
C ILE A 384 -6.67 -3.72 31.72
N GLY A 385 -7.26 -3.34 30.59
CA GLY A 385 -8.68 -3.00 30.49
C GLY A 385 -9.59 -4.24 30.55
N THR A 386 -10.89 -4.01 30.69
CA THR A 386 -11.90 -5.08 30.87
C THR A 386 -12.39 -5.73 29.56
N GLY A 387 -11.87 -5.31 28.41
CA GLY A 387 -12.41 -5.66 27.10
C GLY A 387 -13.48 -4.67 26.64
N ALA A 388 -13.36 -4.19 25.39
CA ALA A 388 -14.27 -3.20 24.81
C ALA A 388 -15.51 -3.85 24.18
N LYS A 389 -15.33 -4.98 23.47
CA LYS A 389 -16.39 -5.69 22.77
C LYS A 389 -16.03 -7.17 22.56
N PRO A 390 -16.95 -8.13 22.75
CA PRO A 390 -16.72 -9.53 22.38
C PRO A 390 -16.62 -9.70 20.85
N ASN A 391 -15.96 -10.77 20.44
CA ASN A 391 -15.70 -11.10 19.03
C ASN A 391 -14.99 -9.96 18.28
N THR A 392 -13.98 -9.37 18.94
CA THR A 392 -13.05 -8.41 18.35
C THR A 392 -11.61 -8.85 18.65
N THR A 393 -10.68 -8.57 17.73
CA THR A 393 -9.29 -9.04 17.79
C THR A 393 -8.32 -7.86 17.77
N GLU A 394 -7.64 -7.63 16.66
CA GLU A 394 -6.68 -6.55 16.46
C GLU A 394 -7.39 -5.19 16.53
N ALA A 395 -6.77 -4.25 17.25
CA ALA A 395 -7.25 -2.89 17.39
C ALA A 395 -6.07 -1.91 17.42
N GLN A 396 -6.36 -0.64 17.19
CA GLN A 396 -5.48 0.48 17.47
C GLN A 396 -6.21 1.47 18.39
N VAL A 397 -5.44 2.25 19.14
CA VAL A 397 -5.96 3.23 20.09
C VAL A 397 -5.44 4.62 19.77
N VAL A 398 -6.29 5.62 19.92
CA VAL A 398 -5.98 7.05 19.79
C VAL A 398 -6.68 7.80 20.93
N GLU A 399 -6.04 8.86 21.43
CA GLU A 399 -6.64 9.79 22.41
C GLU A 399 -7.43 10.90 21.72
#